data_AF-A0A0C2FKT8-F1
#
_entry.id   AF-A0A0C2FKT8-F1
#
_cell.length_a   1.000
_cell.length_b   1.000
_cell.length_c   1.000
_cell.angle_alpha   90.00
_cell.angle_beta   90.00
_cell.angle_gamma   90.00
#
_symmetry.space_group_name_H-M   'P 1'
#
loop_
_entity.id
_entity.type
_entity.pdbx_description
1 polymer ?
#
loop_
_entity_poly.entity_id
_entity_poly.type
_entity_poly.pdbx_seq_one_letter_code
_entity_poly.pdbx_strand_id
1 'polypeptide(L)'
;MTFAFDAFFSVVSHIFYVSGNVRALKENLNSINEAICSGDFSLQNALQLALTNLKSLPGHVSREIIVIMSSLSTVDPGNIFSTFEILRGHNIRCSVIGLSAELFVCKQLAKITNGRYDVVLDADHMEMLLSQHTAPPPSTKAAECNAIRVAFPPHINIKERSFCVCHPMSAPLSTSRGFLCEQCGARHCSLPAECRVCRLTLVAAPQLARAFRHLLPLPAFVPTPVSEGECMACERPLAGEGFACKSCGAVFCFDCDILLHESLHVCPNCV
;
A
#
# COMPACT_ATOMS: atom_id res chain seq x y z
N MET A 1 -17.23 -23.05 -33.39
CA MET A 1 -16.71 -22.49 -34.65
C MET A 1 -16.17 -21.10 -34.36
N THR A 2 -14.85 -20.97 -34.47
CA THR A 2 -14.09 -19.74 -34.74
C THR A 2 -14.34 -18.53 -33.82
N PHE A 3 -13.75 -18.56 -32.63
CA PHE A 3 -13.17 -17.33 -32.06
C PHE A 3 -11.72 -17.27 -32.53
N ALA A 4 -11.41 -16.23 -33.30
CA ALA A 4 -10.17 -16.05 -34.00
C ALA A 4 -8.97 -16.03 -33.04
N PHE A 5 -8.18 -17.10 -33.11
CA PHE A 5 -6.73 -16.99 -33.05
C PHE A 5 -6.31 -16.06 -34.19
N ASP A 6 -5.90 -14.82 -33.89
CA ASP A 6 -4.93 -14.04 -34.67
C ASP A 6 -4.77 -12.64 -34.08
N ALA A 7 -3.82 -12.50 -33.15
CA ALA A 7 -3.02 -11.28 -32.92
C ALA A 7 -1.87 -11.61 -31.95
N PHE A 8 -0.78 -12.14 -32.49
CA PHE A 8 0.52 -12.23 -31.83
C PHE A 8 1.09 -10.80 -31.65
N PHE A 9 0.72 -10.10 -30.57
CA PHE A 9 1.44 -8.89 -30.11
C PHE A 9 1.35 -8.77 -28.59
N SER A 10 2.50 -8.61 -27.94
CA SER A 10 2.75 -8.46 -26.50
C SER A 10 1.62 -7.74 -25.72
N VAL A 11 0.71 -8.51 -25.10
CA VAL A 11 -0.41 -7.98 -24.31
C VAL A 11 -0.05 -8.02 -22.82
N VAL A 12 0.00 -6.85 -22.20
CA VAL A 12 -0.09 -6.78 -20.73
C VAL A 12 -1.55 -6.72 -20.35
N SER A 13 -2.00 -7.71 -19.58
CA SER A 13 -3.35 -7.76 -19.05
C SER A 13 -3.48 -6.82 -17.85
N HIS A 14 -4.31 -5.79 -18.01
CA HIS A 14 -4.69 -4.94 -16.90
C HIS A 14 -5.75 -5.66 -16.05
N ILE A 15 -5.31 -6.42 -15.04
CA ILE A 15 -6.23 -7.29 -14.30
C ILE A 15 -7.14 -6.47 -13.35
N PHE A 16 -6.61 -5.43 -12.70
CA PHE A 16 -7.35 -4.69 -11.67
C PHE A 16 -7.17 -3.17 -11.79
N TYR A 17 -8.27 -2.43 -11.58
CA TYR A 17 -8.23 -0.98 -11.44
C TYR A 17 -7.71 -0.58 -10.05
N VAL A 18 -6.94 0.51 -10.00
CA VAL A 18 -6.47 1.10 -8.74
C VAL A 18 -7.68 1.45 -7.87
N SER A 19 -7.80 0.79 -6.72
CA SER A 19 -8.93 0.94 -5.80
C SER A 19 -8.47 0.78 -4.35
N GLY A 20 -9.01 1.60 -3.45
CA GLY A 20 -8.77 1.48 -2.00
C GLY A 20 -9.62 0.42 -1.31
N ASN A 21 -10.48 -0.31 -2.03
CA ASN A 21 -11.35 -1.32 -1.45
C ASN A 21 -10.66 -2.70 -1.38
N VAL A 22 -10.19 -3.06 -0.19
CA VAL A 22 -9.50 -4.33 0.08
C VAL A 22 -10.37 -5.56 -0.25
N ARG A 23 -11.69 -5.50 -0.06
CA ARG A 23 -12.57 -6.65 -0.35
C ARG A 23 -12.60 -6.96 -1.84
N ALA A 24 -12.80 -5.91 -2.64
CA ALA A 24 -12.79 -6.03 -4.10
C ALA A 24 -11.45 -6.59 -4.58
N LEU A 25 -10.32 -6.13 -4.03
CA LEU A 25 -8.99 -6.67 -4.36
C LEU A 25 -8.84 -8.15 -3.97
N LYS A 26 -9.32 -8.57 -2.80
CA LYS A 26 -9.26 -9.98 -2.36
C LYS A 26 -10.12 -10.90 -3.23
N GLU A 27 -11.36 -10.50 -3.51
CA GLU A 27 -12.27 -11.27 -4.38
C GLU A 27 -11.67 -11.46 -5.77
N ASN A 28 -11.10 -10.39 -6.30
CA ASN A 28 -10.38 -10.35 -7.56
C ASN A 28 -9.14 -11.25 -7.58
N LEU A 29 -8.30 -11.21 -6.53
CA LEU A 29 -7.14 -12.10 -6.43
C LEU A 29 -7.55 -13.57 -6.32
N ASN A 30 -8.60 -13.88 -5.55
CA ASN A 30 -9.15 -15.24 -5.42
C ASN A 30 -9.75 -15.76 -6.73
N SER A 31 -10.13 -14.88 -7.66
CA SER A 31 -10.58 -15.30 -8.99
C SER A 31 -9.42 -15.81 -9.87
N ILE A 32 -8.18 -15.45 -9.54
CA ILE A 32 -6.96 -15.91 -10.21
C ILE A 32 -6.46 -17.19 -9.51
N ASN A 33 -7.24 -18.27 -9.51
CA ASN A 33 -6.79 -19.55 -8.96
C ASN A 33 -5.90 -20.33 -9.94
N GLU A 34 -6.12 -20.17 -11.25
CA GLU A 34 -5.33 -20.83 -12.30
C GLU A 34 -5.08 -19.85 -13.45
N ALA A 35 -4.16 -18.91 -13.27
CA ALA A 35 -3.63 -18.17 -14.41
C ALA A 35 -2.73 -19.11 -15.22
N ILE A 36 -3.12 -19.39 -16.46
CA ILE A 36 -2.19 -19.99 -17.43
C ILE A 36 -1.16 -18.90 -17.76
N CYS A 37 -0.05 -18.91 -17.04
CA CYS A 37 1.08 -18.02 -17.29
C CYS A 37 1.84 -18.52 -18.53
N SER A 38 1.35 -18.15 -19.72
CA SER A 38 2.02 -18.44 -21.00
C SER A 38 2.47 -17.15 -21.68
N GLY A 39 3.49 -17.27 -22.53
CA GLY A 39 4.11 -16.14 -23.22
C GLY A 39 5.32 -15.56 -22.49
N ASP A 40 5.98 -14.63 -23.15
CA ASP A 40 7.16 -13.96 -22.64
C ASP A 40 6.80 -12.76 -21.76
N PHE A 41 7.58 -12.52 -20.73
CA PHE A 41 7.43 -11.36 -19.86
C PHE A 41 7.89 -10.08 -20.57
N SER A 42 7.05 -9.03 -20.56
CA SER A 42 7.42 -7.69 -21.05
C SER A 42 7.31 -6.65 -19.94
N LEU A 43 8.47 -6.20 -19.46
CA LEU A 43 8.58 -5.16 -18.45
C LEU A 43 8.17 -3.80 -19.00
N GLN A 44 8.53 -3.48 -20.25
CA GLN A 44 8.26 -2.18 -20.86
C GLN A 44 6.75 -1.93 -20.97
N ASN A 45 5.99 -2.90 -21.46
CA ASN A 45 4.54 -2.75 -21.61
C ASN A 45 3.85 -2.62 -20.24
N ALA A 46 4.35 -3.32 -19.22
CA ALA A 46 3.80 -3.24 -17.86
C ALA A 46 4.03 -1.85 -17.26
N LEU A 47 5.24 -1.31 -17.44
CA LEU A 47 5.58 0.05 -17.00
C LEU A 47 4.81 1.13 -17.76
N GLN A 48 4.60 0.97 -19.07
CA GLN A 48 3.81 1.91 -19.86
C GLN A 48 2.34 1.92 -19.44
N LEU A 49 1.76 0.75 -19.18
CA LEU A 49 0.40 0.65 -18.65
C LEU A 49 0.30 1.33 -17.28
N ALA A 50 1.23 1.03 -16.38
CA ALA A 50 1.27 1.68 -15.05
C ALA A 50 1.43 3.21 -15.18
N LEU A 51 2.31 3.69 -16.07
CA LEU A 51 2.48 5.11 -16.37
C LEU A 51 1.16 5.75 -16.83
N THR A 52 0.40 5.11 -17.72
CA THR A 52 -0.87 5.68 -18.21
C THR A 52 -1.91 5.89 -17.11
N ASN A 53 -1.93 5.00 -16.11
CA ASN A 53 -2.80 5.12 -14.94
C ASN A 53 -2.28 6.20 -13.96
N LEU A 54 -0.98 6.18 -13.64
CA LEU A 54 -0.39 7.02 -12.60
C LEU A 54 -0.15 8.47 -13.04
N LYS A 55 0.04 8.75 -14.33
CA LYS A 55 0.31 10.12 -14.84
C LYS A 55 -0.83 11.10 -14.56
N SER A 56 -2.05 10.60 -14.38
CA SER A 56 -3.25 11.40 -14.12
C SER A 56 -3.40 11.85 -12.67
N LEU A 57 -2.64 11.24 -11.75
CA LEU A 57 -2.71 11.56 -10.33
C LEU A 57 -2.08 12.93 -10.05
N PRO A 58 -2.52 13.66 -9.01
CA PRO A 58 -1.89 14.91 -8.60
C PRO A 58 -0.40 14.76 -8.21
N GLY A 59 0.36 15.86 -8.24
CA GLY A 59 1.79 15.88 -7.93
C GLY A 59 2.14 15.62 -6.46
N HIS A 60 1.19 15.83 -5.53
CA HIS A 60 1.37 15.56 -4.10
C HIS A 60 1.18 14.08 -3.72
N VAL A 61 0.74 13.24 -4.66
CA VAL A 61 0.54 11.81 -4.43
C VAL A 61 1.84 11.09 -4.73
N SER A 62 2.31 10.23 -3.81
CA SER A 62 3.43 9.35 -4.12
C SER A 62 3.01 8.32 -5.17
N ARG A 63 3.76 8.27 -6.28
CA ARG A 63 3.50 7.35 -7.39
C ARG A 63 4.51 6.23 -7.32
N GLU A 64 4.04 5.04 -6.98
CA GLU A 64 4.89 3.90 -6.69
C GLU A 64 4.47 2.69 -7.52
N ILE A 65 5.45 1.98 -8.05
CA ILE A 65 5.28 0.72 -8.77
C ILE A 65 6.15 -0.32 -8.08
N ILE A 66 5.56 -1.45 -7.70
CA ILE A 66 6.29 -2.62 -7.22
C ILE A 66 6.15 -3.71 -8.28
N VAL A 67 7.28 -4.15 -8.83
CA VAL A 67 7.35 -5.22 -9.83
C VAL A 67 7.81 -6.49 -9.14
N ILE A 68 6.96 -7.51 -9.10
CA ILE A 68 7.35 -8.86 -8.67
C ILE A 68 7.70 -9.64 -9.94
N MET A 69 8.96 -10.06 -10.06
CA MET A 69 9.49 -10.65 -11.28
C MET A 69 10.09 -12.03 -11.01
N SER A 70 9.56 -13.03 -11.69
CA SER A 70 10.09 -14.40 -11.73
C SER A 70 10.97 -14.65 -12.95
N SER A 71 10.67 -13.99 -14.08
CA SER A 71 11.40 -14.16 -15.34
C SER A 71 12.83 -13.61 -15.25
N LEU A 72 13.77 -14.32 -15.86
CA LEU A 72 15.16 -13.88 -16.00
C LEU A 72 15.42 -13.06 -17.27
N SER A 73 14.43 -12.99 -18.15
CA SER A 73 14.46 -12.22 -19.40
C SER A 73 13.20 -11.38 -19.54
N THR A 74 13.34 -10.26 -20.25
CA THR A 74 12.24 -9.40 -20.66
C THR A 74 12.27 -9.28 -22.18
N VAL A 75 11.11 -9.40 -22.81
CA VAL A 75 10.92 -9.29 -24.26
C VAL A 75 10.13 -8.02 -24.53
N ASP A 76 10.85 -6.94 -24.80
CA ASP A 76 10.29 -5.61 -24.93
C ASP A 76 10.36 -5.09 -26.37
N PRO A 77 9.36 -4.34 -26.85
CA PRO A 77 9.30 -3.88 -28.24
C PRO A 77 10.34 -2.81 -28.58
N GLY A 78 10.87 -2.08 -27.59
CA GLY A 78 11.80 -0.99 -27.82
C GLY A 78 12.83 -0.81 -26.70
N ASN A 79 13.51 0.35 -26.72
CA ASN A 79 14.52 0.66 -25.73
C ASN A 79 13.89 0.98 -24.36
N ILE A 80 13.98 0.02 -23.42
CA ILE A 80 13.42 0.16 -22.08
C ILE A 80 14.03 1.32 -21.27
N PHE A 81 15.29 1.69 -21.51
CA PHE A 81 15.94 2.79 -20.79
C PHE A 81 15.28 4.14 -21.07
N SER A 82 14.73 4.34 -22.28
CA SER A 82 13.93 5.53 -22.58
C SER A 82 12.65 5.60 -21.73
N THR A 83 12.07 4.44 -21.40
CA THR A 83 10.88 4.36 -20.55
C THR A 83 11.23 4.69 -19.10
N PHE A 84 12.41 4.31 -18.62
CA PHE A 84 12.89 4.67 -17.28
C PHE A 84 13.05 6.18 -17.11
N GLU A 85 13.55 6.84 -18.16
CA GLU A 85 13.70 8.29 -18.19
C GLU A 85 12.33 9.02 -18.16
N ILE A 86 11.34 8.50 -18.89
CA ILE A 86 9.96 9.00 -18.84
C ILE A 86 9.36 8.82 -17.44
N LEU A 87 9.55 7.65 -16.80
CA LEU A 87 9.08 7.40 -15.44
C LEU A 87 9.70 8.36 -14.42
N ARG A 88 11.01 8.61 -14.54
CA ARG A 88 11.73 9.60 -13.72
C ARG A 88 11.15 10.99 -13.91
N GLY A 89 10.88 11.41 -15.15
CA GLY A 89 10.26 12.72 -15.45
C GLY A 89 8.87 12.90 -14.82
N HIS A 90 8.14 11.81 -14.60
CA HIS A 90 6.84 11.82 -13.91
C HIS A 90 6.93 11.54 -12.40
N ASN A 91 8.13 11.55 -11.80
CA ASN A 91 8.37 11.26 -10.39
C ASN A 91 7.76 9.93 -9.92
N ILE A 92 7.81 8.90 -10.78
CA ILE A 92 7.32 7.56 -10.43
C ILE A 92 8.49 6.75 -9.89
N ARG A 93 8.35 6.25 -8.66
CA ARG A 93 9.33 5.37 -8.00
C ARG A 93 9.01 3.92 -8.33
N CYS A 94 9.97 3.20 -8.92
CA CYS A 94 9.81 1.78 -9.24
C CYS A 94 10.73 0.93 -8.36
N SER A 95 10.14 -0.01 -7.62
CA SER A 95 10.88 -1.03 -6.87
C SER A 95 10.63 -2.41 -7.48
N VAL A 96 11.63 -3.28 -7.42
CA VAL A 96 11.56 -4.62 -8.00
C VAL A 96 11.87 -5.65 -6.92
N ILE A 97 11.12 -6.75 -6.93
CA ILE A 97 11.39 -7.96 -6.13
C ILE A 97 11.61 -9.09 -7.13
N GLY A 98 12.85 -9.55 -7.26
CA GLY A 98 13.23 -10.66 -8.15
C GLY A 98 13.25 -11.99 -7.39
N LEU A 99 12.67 -13.06 -7.94
CA LEU A 99 12.58 -14.34 -7.22
C LEU A 99 13.87 -15.19 -7.23
N SER A 100 14.84 -14.93 -8.11
CA SER A 100 15.99 -15.85 -8.26
C SER A 100 17.31 -15.17 -8.56
N ALA A 101 17.33 -14.19 -9.46
CA ALA A 101 18.57 -13.53 -9.85
C ALA A 101 18.39 -12.02 -9.93
N GLU A 102 19.51 -11.31 -9.75
CA GLU A 102 19.63 -9.90 -10.03
C GLU A 102 19.79 -9.68 -11.55
N LEU A 103 18.83 -8.99 -12.16
CA LEU A 103 18.92 -8.53 -13.55
C LEU A 103 19.45 -7.10 -13.62
N PHE A 104 20.42 -6.87 -14.51
CA PHE A 104 21.01 -5.55 -14.74
C PHE A 104 19.95 -4.49 -15.10
N VAL A 105 18.99 -4.83 -15.95
CA VAL A 105 17.92 -3.92 -16.39
C VAL A 105 17.06 -3.46 -15.19
N CYS A 106 16.68 -4.39 -14.31
CA CYS A 106 15.89 -4.10 -13.11
C CYS A 106 16.68 -3.28 -12.08
N LYS A 107 17.99 -3.55 -11.94
CA LYS A 107 18.88 -2.74 -11.11
C LYS A 107 18.95 -1.29 -11.60
N GLN A 108 19.05 -1.08 -12.91
CA GLN A 108 19.03 0.27 -13.50
C GLN A 108 17.68 0.95 -13.32
N LEU A 109 16.55 0.24 -13.49
CA LEU A 109 15.21 0.76 -13.22
C LEU A 109 15.10 1.32 -11.80
N ALA A 110 15.45 0.51 -10.79
CA ALA A 110 15.39 0.93 -9.39
C ALA A 110 16.32 2.13 -9.12
N LYS A 111 17.54 2.13 -9.68
CA LYS A 111 18.50 3.23 -9.51
C LYS A 111 18.01 4.54 -10.14
N ILE A 112 17.48 4.51 -11.36
CA ILE A 112 17.05 5.71 -12.09
C ILE A 112 15.79 6.32 -11.47
N THR A 113 14.88 5.48 -10.98
CA THR A 113 13.59 5.90 -10.38
C THR A 113 13.65 6.07 -8.87
N ASN A 114 14.84 5.97 -8.26
CA ASN A 114 15.05 6.09 -6.82
C ASN A 114 14.21 5.10 -5.98
N GLY A 115 14.02 3.90 -6.52
CA GLY A 115 13.44 2.75 -5.83
C GLY A 115 14.50 1.77 -5.33
N ARG A 116 14.08 0.54 -5.05
CA ARG A 116 14.95 -0.53 -4.56
C ARG A 116 14.79 -1.80 -5.39
N TYR A 117 15.85 -2.62 -5.44
CA TYR A 117 15.79 -3.93 -6.07
C TYR A 117 16.29 -4.97 -5.07
N ASP A 118 15.41 -5.89 -4.71
CA ASP A 118 15.71 -6.98 -3.79
C ASP A 118 15.55 -8.32 -4.50
N VAL A 119 16.40 -9.28 -4.14
CA VAL A 119 16.34 -10.66 -4.63
C VAL A 119 15.88 -11.55 -3.48
N VAL A 120 14.80 -12.29 -3.71
CA VAL A 120 14.22 -13.24 -2.76
C VAL A 120 15.16 -14.44 -2.63
N LEU A 121 15.34 -14.90 -1.40
CA LEU A 121 16.19 -16.06 -1.08
C LEU A 121 15.32 -17.28 -0.76
N ASP A 122 14.32 -17.07 0.10
CA ASP A 122 13.35 -18.06 0.56
C ASP A 122 11.97 -17.39 0.76
N ALA A 123 10.99 -18.20 1.16
CA ALA A 123 9.61 -17.73 1.38
C ALA A 123 9.52 -16.70 2.51
N ASP A 124 10.26 -16.91 3.60
CA ASP A 124 10.29 -16.00 4.75
C ASP A 124 10.90 -14.65 4.38
N HIS A 125 11.97 -14.64 3.58
CA HIS A 125 12.54 -13.42 3.04
C HIS A 125 11.58 -12.71 2.09
N MET A 126 10.79 -13.45 1.29
CA MET A 126 9.75 -12.84 0.44
C MET A 126 8.70 -12.09 1.28
N GLU A 127 8.22 -12.70 2.36
CA GLU A 127 7.25 -12.07 3.26
C GLU A 127 7.85 -10.84 3.94
N MET A 128 9.11 -10.91 4.38
CA MET A 128 9.84 -9.77 4.92
C MET A 128 9.94 -8.62 3.91
N LEU A 129 10.31 -8.91 2.65
CA LEU A 129 10.43 -7.89 1.60
C LEU A 129 9.09 -7.23 1.28
N LEU A 130 8.01 -8.02 1.19
CA LEU A 130 6.66 -7.50 1.01
C LEU A 130 6.23 -6.63 2.19
N SER A 131 6.52 -7.06 3.42
CA SER A 131 6.23 -6.31 4.65
C SER A 131 6.94 -4.95 4.66
N GLN A 132 8.20 -4.89 4.24
CA GLN A 132 8.93 -3.62 4.15
C GLN A 132 8.30 -2.61 3.17
N HIS A 133 7.64 -3.09 2.11
CA HIS A 133 6.91 -2.25 1.17
C HIS A 133 5.56 -1.75 1.70
N THR A 134 5.10 -2.23 2.86
CA THR A 134 3.88 -1.70 3.50
C THR A 134 4.12 -0.37 4.21
N ALA A 135 5.38 -0.11 4.61
CA ALA A 135 5.77 1.17 5.19
C ALA A 135 5.91 2.23 4.08
N PRO A 136 5.30 3.42 4.23
CA PRO A 136 5.41 4.46 3.22
C PRO A 136 6.88 4.89 3.09
N PRO A 137 7.45 4.96 1.88
CA PRO A 137 8.82 5.37 1.70
C PRO A 137 9.04 6.83 2.12
N PRO A 138 10.27 7.21 2.48
CA PRO A 138 10.60 8.60 2.75
C PRO A 138 10.37 9.45 1.49
N SER A 139 9.64 10.55 1.66
CA SER A 139 9.37 11.49 0.58
C SER A 139 10.67 12.21 0.16
N THR A 140 10.86 12.41 -1.14
CA THR A 140 11.95 13.24 -1.64
C THR A 140 11.61 14.72 -1.38
N LYS A 141 12.63 15.55 -1.12
CA LYS A 141 12.44 17.00 -0.85
C LYS A 141 11.75 17.77 -1.98
N ALA A 142 11.64 17.17 -3.17
CA ALA A 142 11.00 17.73 -4.36
C ALA A 142 9.48 17.47 -4.42
N ALA A 143 8.91 16.72 -3.47
CA ALA A 143 7.48 16.41 -3.47
C ALA A 143 6.64 17.65 -3.12
N GLU A 144 5.63 17.93 -3.93
CA GLU A 144 4.69 19.02 -3.68
C GLU A 144 3.85 18.73 -2.42
N CYS A 145 3.91 19.63 -1.44
CA CYS A 145 3.09 19.54 -0.24
C CYS A 145 1.83 20.38 -0.42
N ASN A 146 0.77 19.77 -0.94
CA ASN A 146 -0.52 20.42 -1.15
C ASN A 146 -1.54 19.97 -0.10
N ALA A 147 -2.24 20.93 0.51
CA ALA A 147 -3.36 20.62 1.38
C ALA A 147 -4.55 20.15 0.54
N ILE A 148 -5.00 18.92 0.78
CA ILE A 148 -6.18 18.35 0.13
C ILE A 148 -7.43 18.52 0.98
N ARG A 149 -8.57 18.71 0.33
CA ARG A 149 -9.87 18.70 1.00
C ARG A 149 -10.31 17.26 1.19
N VAL A 150 -10.54 16.87 2.45
CA VAL A 150 -11.05 15.55 2.83
C VAL A 150 -12.30 15.71 3.68
N ALA A 151 -13.19 14.71 3.65
CA ALA A 151 -14.32 14.63 4.56
C ALA A 151 -14.34 13.31 5.32
N PHE A 152 -14.91 13.35 6.53
CA PHE A 152 -15.00 12.23 7.46
C PHE A 152 -16.46 11.85 7.73
N PRO A 153 -17.20 11.37 6.72
CA PRO A 153 -18.63 11.16 6.86
C PRO A 153 -18.91 10.04 7.89
N PRO A 154 -19.89 10.22 8.79
CA PRO A 154 -20.24 9.21 9.77
C PRO A 154 -20.93 8.01 9.11
N HIS A 155 -20.78 6.84 9.72
CA HIS A 155 -21.49 5.64 9.29
C HIS A 155 -22.92 5.66 9.86
N ILE A 156 -23.92 5.91 9.02
CA ILE A 156 -25.31 6.10 9.44
C ILE A 156 -26.25 5.11 8.77
N ASN A 157 -27.43 4.93 9.36
CA ASN A 157 -28.52 4.18 8.74
C ASN A 157 -29.38 5.13 7.89
N ILE A 158 -29.32 4.98 6.57
CA ILE A 158 -30.01 5.85 5.62
C ILE A 158 -31.42 5.30 5.42
N LYS A 159 -32.42 5.95 6.03
CA LYS A 159 -33.82 5.53 5.97
C LYS A 159 -34.43 5.71 4.58
N GLU A 160 -33.96 6.70 3.83
CA GLU A 160 -34.45 7.01 2.50
C GLU A 160 -33.90 6.05 1.45
N ARG A 161 -34.74 5.69 0.47
CA ARG A 161 -34.31 4.90 -0.69
C ARG A 161 -33.42 5.77 -1.57
N SER A 162 -32.16 5.35 -1.72
CA SER A 162 -31.18 6.03 -2.55
C SER A 162 -30.26 5.02 -3.24
N PHE A 163 -29.77 5.40 -4.42
CA PHE A 163 -28.78 4.61 -5.15
C PHE A 163 -27.39 4.83 -4.57
N CYS A 164 -26.61 3.75 -4.49
CA CYS A 164 -25.20 3.87 -4.15
C CYS A 164 -24.40 4.27 -5.39
N VAL A 165 -23.58 5.32 -5.27
CA VAL A 165 -22.70 5.77 -6.36
C VAL A 165 -21.67 4.71 -6.73
N CYS A 166 -21.28 3.84 -5.80
CA CYS A 166 -20.34 2.75 -6.06
C CYS A 166 -20.95 1.63 -6.90
N HIS A 167 -22.28 1.41 -6.82
CA HIS A 167 -22.97 0.31 -7.48
C HIS A 167 -24.26 0.82 -8.13
N PRO A 168 -24.18 1.69 -9.14
CA PRO A 168 -25.34 2.36 -9.73
C PRO A 168 -26.32 1.38 -10.40
N MET A 169 -25.83 0.20 -10.81
CA MET A 169 -26.65 -0.85 -11.43
C MET A 169 -27.31 -1.80 -10.42
N SER A 170 -26.98 -1.68 -9.12
CA SER A 170 -27.65 -2.45 -8.08
C SER A 170 -29.02 -1.85 -7.75
N ALA A 171 -29.96 -2.69 -7.32
CA ALA A 171 -31.27 -2.24 -6.89
C ALA A 171 -31.14 -1.15 -5.80
N PRO A 172 -32.06 -0.16 -5.78
CA PRO A 172 -32.00 0.92 -4.79
C PRO A 172 -31.99 0.33 -3.38
N LEU A 173 -30.97 0.68 -2.61
CA LEU A 173 -30.76 0.16 -1.27
C LEU A 173 -31.78 0.81 -0.32
N SER A 174 -32.87 0.12 -0.03
CA SER A 174 -33.82 0.55 1.00
C SER A 174 -33.21 0.29 2.38
N THR A 175 -33.09 1.33 3.23
CA THR A 175 -32.73 1.17 4.65
C THR A 175 -31.44 0.37 4.88
N SER A 176 -30.33 0.82 4.29
CA SER A 176 -29.01 0.21 4.55
C SER A 176 -28.08 1.20 5.23
N ARG A 177 -27.15 0.66 6.02
CA ARG A 177 -26.04 1.44 6.55
C ARG A 177 -25.11 1.85 5.40
N GLY A 178 -24.53 3.04 5.53
CA GLY A 178 -23.60 3.59 4.56
C GLY A 178 -23.09 4.96 4.99
N PHE A 179 -22.48 5.66 4.05
CA PHE A 179 -21.90 6.98 4.23
C PHE A 179 -22.56 7.95 3.26
N LEU A 180 -22.84 9.16 3.71
CA LEU A 180 -23.30 10.26 2.86
C LEU A 180 -22.17 11.25 2.66
N CYS A 181 -21.93 11.68 1.43
CA CYS A 181 -20.99 12.76 1.16
C CYS A 181 -21.52 14.06 1.76
N GLU A 182 -20.71 14.73 2.58
CA GLU A 182 -21.11 15.99 3.25
C GLU A 182 -21.28 17.17 2.29
N GLN A 183 -20.70 17.09 1.08
CA GLN A 183 -20.82 18.17 0.09
C GLN A 183 -22.02 18.01 -0.86
N CYS A 184 -22.34 16.79 -1.29
CA CYS A 184 -23.37 16.56 -2.32
C CYS A 184 -24.47 15.58 -1.89
N GLY A 185 -24.41 15.00 -0.70
CA GLY A 185 -25.37 14.02 -0.21
C GLY A 185 -25.29 12.65 -0.90
N ALA A 186 -24.32 12.43 -1.79
CA ALA A 186 -24.17 11.15 -2.49
C ALA A 186 -23.92 9.99 -1.53
N ARG A 187 -24.59 8.86 -1.77
CA ARG A 187 -24.47 7.66 -0.93
C ARG A 187 -23.33 6.76 -1.38
N HIS A 188 -22.51 6.36 -0.41
CA HIS A 188 -21.40 5.42 -0.55
C HIS A 188 -21.57 4.24 0.40
N CYS A 189 -21.20 3.03 -0.06
CA CYS A 189 -21.27 1.82 0.75
C CYS A 189 -20.00 1.56 1.58
N SER A 190 -18.86 2.08 1.16
CA SER A 190 -17.56 1.82 1.76
C SER A 190 -16.62 3.03 1.63
N LEU A 191 -15.75 3.19 2.62
CA LEU A 191 -14.64 4.15 2.64
C LEU A 191 -13.31 3.38 2.72
N PRO A 192 -12.20 3.92 2.17
CA PRO A 192 -12.07 5.23 1.53
C PRO A 192 -12.64 5.25 0.11
N ALA A 193 -13.13 6.40 -0.34
CA ALA A 193 -13.65 6.58 -1.70
C ALA A 193 -13.53 8.04 -2.17
N GLU A 194 -13.31 8.24 -3.46
CA GLU A 194 -13.50 9.55 -4.10
C GLU A 194 -14.96 9.68 -4.56
N CYS A 195 -15.64 10.75 -4.16
CA CYS A 195 -17.02 10.97 -4.59
C CYS A 195 -17.08 11.29 -6.08
N ARG A 196 -17.79 10.48 -6.88
CA ARG A 196 -17.93 10.70 -8.33
C ARG A 196 -18.71 11.96 -8.72
N VAL A 197 -19.45 12.55 -7.77
CA VAL A 197 -20.28 13.74 -8.00
C VAL A 197 -19.49 15.02 -7.73
N CYS A 198 -18.90 15.18 -6.54
CA CYS A 198 -18.21 16.39 -6.13
C CYS A 198 -16.67 16.28 -6.08
N ARG A 199 -16.12 15.10 -6.37
CA ARG A 199 -14.66 14.80 -6.35
C ARG A 199 -14.00 14.92 -4.98
N LEU A 200 -14.78 15.04 -3.90
CA LEU A 200 -14.26 15.06 -2.54
C LEU A 200 -13.77 13.67 -2.11
N THR A 201 -12.58 13.61 -1.52
CA THR A 201 -12.04 12.40 -0.93
C THR A 201 -12.71 12.13 0.42
N LEU A 202 -13.39 10.99 0.52
CA LEU A 202 -14.08 10.53 1.72
C LEU A 202 -13.20 9.47 2.41
N VAL A 203 -12.85 9.71 3.67
CA VAL A 203 -11.95 8.84 4.45
C VAL A 203 -12.60 8.59 5.81
N ALA A 204 -12.40 7.41 6.39
CA ALA A 204 -12.79 7.19 7.79
C ALA A 204 -11.72 7.77 8.71
N ALA A 205 -12.09 8.59 9.69
CA ALA A 205 -11.14 9.15 10.67
C ALA A 205 -10.23 8.07 11.34
N PRO A 206 -10.74 6.87 11.68
CA PRO A 206 -9.90 5.78 12.21
C PRO A 206 -8.86 5.23 11.22
N GLN A 207 -9.05 5.37 9.91
CA GLN A 207 -8.06 4.98 8.90
C GLN A 207 -6.89 5.97 8.90
N LEU A 208 -7.19 7.27 8.96
CA LEU A 208 -6.17 8.30 9.06
C LEU A 208 -5.39 8.20 10.37
N ALA A 209 -6.08 7.98 11.50
CA ALA A 209 -5.46 7.76 12.81
C ALA A 209 -4.48 6.57 12.81
N ARG A 210 -4.74 5.52 12.04
CA ARG A 210 -3.79 4.41 11.87
C ARG A 210 -2.57 4.81 11.05
N ALA A 211 -2.74 5.62 10.00
CA ALA A 211 -1.63 6.13 9.20
C ALA A 211 -0.69 7.04 10.02
N PHE A 212 -1.21 7.76 11.02
CA PHE A 212 -0.40 8.58 11.92
C PHE A 212 0.70 7.79 12.65
N ARG A 213 0.52 6.49 12.86
CA ARG A 213 1.54 5.61 13.49
C ARG A 213 2.83 5.53 12.67
N HIS A 214 2.73 5.65 11.34
CA HIS A 214 3.91 5.70 10.47
C HIS A 214 4.58 7.07 10.45
N LEU A 215 3.87 8.14 10.83
CA LEU A 215 4.42 9.50 10.89
C LEU A 215 5.23 9.74 12.17
N LEU A 216 4.82 9.10 13.28
CA LEU A 216 5.52 9.15 14.57
C LEU A 216 5.77 7.71 15.06
N PRO A 217 6.78 7.01 14.51
CA PRO A 217 7.12 5.68 14.98
C PRO A 217 7.62 5.73 16.43
N LEU A 218 7.25 4.72 17.22
CA LEU A 218 7.76 4.54 18.57
C LEU A 218 9.30 4.34 18.51
N PRO A 219 10.10 5.18 19.20
CA PRO A 219 11.54 4.99 19.23
C PRO A 219 11.91 3.69 19.94
N ALA A 220 12.85 2.94 19.38
CA ALA A 220 13.38 1.72 19.98
C ALA A 220 13.82 1.96 21.44
N PHE A 221 13.35 1.08 22.32
CA PHE A 221 13.70 1.08 23.74
C PHE A 221 15.16 0.70 23.96
N VAL A 222 15.72 1.16 25.08
CA VAL A 222 17.13 0.93 25.41
C VAL A 222 17.24 -0.27 26.34
N PRO A 223 18.04 -1.30 26.01
CA PRO A 223 18.27 -2.42 26.91
C PRO A 223 18.97 -1.91 28.18
N THR A 224 18.39 -2.20 29.33
CA THR A 224 18.83 -1.73 30.64
C THR A 224 18.87 -2.91 31.61
N PRO A 225 19.96 -3.08 32.39
CA PRO A 225 20.03 -4.13 33.38
C PRO A 225 19.05 -3.83 34.54
N VAL A 226 18.27 -4.83 34.93
CA VAL A 226 17.29 -4.73 36.01
C VAL A 226 17.63 -5.76 37.08
N SER A 227 17.94 -5.30 38.29
CA SER A 227 18.23 -6.17 39.43
C SER A 227 16.96 -6.83 39.97
N GLU A 228 15.96 -6.01 40.29
CA GLU A 228 14.62 -6.42 40.71
C GLU A 228 13.63 -5.34 40.24
N GLY A 229 12.51 -5.75 39.65
CA GLY A 229 11.48 -4.83 39.18
C GLY A 229 10.35 -5.58 38.49
N GLU A 230 9.30 -4.85 38.13
CA GLU A 230 8.16 -5.39 37.39
C GLU A 230 8.02 -4.67 36.06
N CYS A 231 7.54 -5.39 35.04
CA CYS A 231 7.23 -4.80 33.76
C CYS A 231 6.06 -3.84 33.92
N MET A 232 6.23 -2.59 33.48
CA MET A 232 5.19 -1.55 33.60
C MET A 232 3.88 -1.87 32.87
N ALA A 233 3.90 -2.76 31.88
CA ALA A 233 2.71 -3.10 31.09
C ALA A 233 1.98 -4.38 31.56
N CYS A 234 2.72 -5.38 32.05
CA CYS A 234 2.14 -6.70 32.36
C CYS A 234 2.40 -7.18 33.79
N GLU A 235 3.07 -6.36 34.60
CA GLU A 235 3.37 -6.62 36.02
C GLU A 235 4.16 -7.91 36.28
N ARG A 236 4.73 -8.51 35.23
CA ARG A 236 5.60 -9.68 35.38
C ARG A 236 6.95 -9.25 35.96
N PRO A 237 7.55 -10.04 36.86
CA PRO A 237 8.87 -9.74 37.41
C PRO A 237 9.92 -9.75 36.30
N LEU A 238 10.74 -8.71 36.27
CA LEU A 238 11.90 -8.57 35.39
C LEU A 238 13.13 -9.09 36.13
N ALA A 239 13.86 -9.99 35.48
CA ALA A 239 15.12 -10.51 35.99
C ALA A 239 16.21 -10.37 34.91
N GLY A 240 17.26 -9.62 35.20
CA GLY A 240 18.42 -9.46 34.33
C GLY A 240 18.29 -8.29 33.36
N GLU A 241 17.38 -8.37 32.39
CA GLU A 241 17.27 -7.38 31.31
C GLU A 241 15.84 -6.86 31.12
N GLY A 242 15.73 -5.55 30.90
CA GLY A 242 14.50 -4.87 30.55
C GLY A 242 14.73 -3.80 29.49
N PHE A 243 13.67 -3.37 28.84
CA PHE A 243 13.70 -2.40 27.75
C PHE A 243 13.10 -1.07 28.22
N ALA A 244 13.94 -0.04 28.34
CA ALA A 244 13.55 1.25 28.88
C ALA A 244 13.13 2.24 27.78
N CYS A 245 11.98 2.88 27.96
CA CYS A 245 11.52 3.95 27.08
C CYS A 245 12.37 5.21 27.26
N LYS A 246 12.87 5.79 26.16
CA LYS A 246 13.71 7.00 26.17
C LYS A 246 13.00 8.25 26.66
N SER A 247 11.67 8.31 26.56
CA SER A 247 10.89 9.50 26.90
C SER A 247 10.46 9.54 28.36
N CYS A 248 9.91 8.44 28.88
CA CYS A 248 9.37 8.37 30.24
C CYS A 248 10.22 7.53 31.22
N GLY A 249 11.23 6.80 30.74
CA GLY A 249 12.09 5.95 31.57
C GLY A 249 11.45 4.64 32.06
N ALA A 250 10.18 4.36 31.71
CA ALA A 250 9.52 3.12 32.10
C ALA A 250 10.18 1.89 31.46
N VAL A 251 10.23 0.79 32.22
CA VAL A 251 10.88 -0.46 31.82
C VAL A 251 9.84 -1.53 31.46
N PHE A 252 10.06 -2.20 30.34
CA PHE A 252 9.19 -3.23 29.80
C PHE A 252 9.95 -4.55 29.63
N CYS A 253 9.25 -5.69 29.69
CA CYS A 253 9.81 -6.98 29.32
C CYS A 253 9.91 -7.13 27.80
N PHE A 254 10.65 -8.13 27.33
CA PHE A 254 10.81 -8.42 25.91
C PHE A 254 9.48 -8.61 25.17
N ASP A 255 8.55 -9.39 25.72
CA ASP A 255 7.23 -9.61 25.10
C ASP A 255 6.43 -8.31 24.95
N CYS A 256 6.50 -7.44 25.96
CA CYS A 256 5.84 -6.14 25.92
C CYS A 256 6.53 -5.21 24.94
N ASP A 257 7.86 -5.23 24.85
CA ASP A 257 8.62 -4.45 23.87
C ASP A 257 8.18 -4.80 22.44
N ILE A 258 8.09 -6.09 22.10
CA ILE A 258 7.58 -6.57 20.80
C ILE A 258 6.15 -6.08 20.57
N LEU A 259 5.24 -6.29 21.52
CA LEU A 259 3.84 -5.90 21.38
C LEU A 259 3.69 -4.38 21.15
N LEU A 260 4.49 -3.58 21.87
CA LEU A 260 4.48 -2.13 21.78
C LEU A 260 5.04 -1.64 20.44
N HIS A 261 6.06 -2.29 19.89
CA HIS A 261 6.66 -1.89 18.62
C HIS A 261 5.94 -2.44 17.38
N GLU A 262 5.32 -3.62 17.44
CA GLU A 262 4.65 -4.26 16.29
C GLU A 262 3.16 -3.97 16.18
N SER A 263 2.45 -3.88 17.33
CA SER A 263 0.97 -3.81 17.33
C SER A 263 0.44 -2.46 17.78
N LEU A 264 0.95 -1.94 18.90
CA LEU A 264 0.42 -0.73 19.52
C LEU A 264 1.06 0.56 18.97
N HIS A 265 2.35 0.51 18.63
CA HIS A 265 3.19 1.61 18.17
C HIS A 265 3.18 2.84 19.11
N VAL A 266 2.88 2.64 20.39
CA VAL A 266 2.78 3.71 21.39
C VAL A 266 3.21 3.16 22.74
N CYS A 267 4.00 3.92 23.50
CA CYS A 267 4.32 3.57 24.89
C CYS A 267 3.15 3.96 25.81
N PRO A 268 2.56 3.02 26.58
CA PRO A 268 1.38 3.28 27.41
C PRO A 268 1.65 4.30 28.52
N ASN A 269 2.90 4.45 28.96
CA ASN A 269 3.29 5.41 30.01
C ASN A 269 3.60 6.82 29.47
N CYS A 270 3.66 7.01 28.14
CA CYS A 270 3.88 8.33 27.53
C CYS A 270 2.57 9.02 27.11
N VAL A 271 1.45 8.29 27.12
CA VAL A 271 0.10 8.79 26.81
C VAL A 271 -0.57 9.22 28.10
#